data_AF-H0GQP6-F1
#
_entry.id   AF-H0GQP6-F1
#
_cell.length_a   1.000
_cell.length_b   1.000
_cell.length_c   1.000
_cell.angle_alpha   90.00
_cell.angle_beta   90.00
_cell.angle_gamma   90.00
#
_symmetry.space_group_name_H-M   'P 1'
#
loop_
_entity.id
_entity.type
_entity.pdbx_description
1 polymer ?
#
loop_
_entity_poly.entity_id
_entity_poly.type
_entity_poly.pdbx_seq_one_letter_code
_entity_poly.pdbx_strand_id
1 'polypeptide(L)'
;MELPENQDFFLSTRLPPDMSDFFICANLSPACLVSYWLIDIFFRMIDDFQNIRPKSMKVDDKMQYLSDIINEQGASPEKWDTIARKTNTRLFEKRVWKNEEFFFDGTDCQAFFERNFSSLLFSKKSASPRSLNVELWKYIQEAQLSCNYEPLP
;
A
#
# COMPACT_ATOMS: atom_id res chain seq x y z
N MET A 1 -24.47 36.75 -49.35
CA MET A 1 -25.85 36.26 -49.23
C MET A 1 -25.77 34.75 -49.13
N GLU A 2 -26.12 34.04 -48.07
CA GLU A 2 -26.54 34.32 -46.68
C GLU A 2 -26.44 32.93 -46.00
N LEU A 3 -25.95 32.88 -44.76
CA LEU A 3 -26.14 31.77 -43.81
C LEU A 3 -27.49 32.04 -43.09
N PRO A 4 -28.21 31.05 -42.49
CA PRO A 4 -27.72 30.39 -41.27
C PRO A 4 -28.25 28.97 -40.90
N GLU A 5 -27.51 28.35 -39.96
CA GLU A 5 -27.89 27.63 -38.73
C GLU A 5 -29.15 26.72 -38.65
N ASN A 6 -28.95 25.46 -38.23
CA ASN A 6 -29.14 24.96 -36.85
C ASN A 6 -29.11 23.41 -36.84
N GLN A 7 -28.21 22.74 -36.10
CA GLN A 7 -28.17 22.58 -34.63
C GLN A 7 -29.20 21.52 -34.18
N ASP A 8 -28.69 20.32 -33.84
CA ASP A 8 -29.14 19.44 -32.75
C ASP A 8 -28.78 17.98 -33.01
N PHE A 9 -27.55 17.58 -32.68
CA PHE A 9 -27.29 16.21 -32.24
C PHE A 9 -26.14 16.14 -31.23
N PHE A 10 -26.15 17.07 -30.28
CA PHE A 10 -25.37 16.95 -29.05
C PHE A 10 -26.31 17.10 -27.85
N LEU A 11 -27.17 16.10 -27.66
CA LEU A 11 -27.81 15.85 -26.37
C LEU A 11 -27.43 14.45 -25.89
N SER A 12 -26.36 14.44 -25.09
CA SER A 12 -26.29 13.76 -23.81
C SER A 12 -27.12 12.48 -23.68
N THR A 13 -26.53 11.34 -24.02
CA THR A 13 -26.74 10.12 -23.23
C THR A 13 -25.44 9.82 -22.50
N ARG A 14 -25.34 10.38 -21.28
CA ARG A 14 -24.41 9.88 -20.27
C ARG A 14 -24.80 8.43 -20.00
N LEU A 15 -24.08 7.50 -20.62
CA LEU A 15 -24.07 6.12 -20.15
C LEU A 15 -23.53 6.14 -18.71
N PRO A 16 -24.18 5.43 -17.77
CA PRO A 16 -23.67 5.29 -16.42
C PRO A 16 -22.27 4.65 -16.47
N PRO A 17 -21.36 5.02 -15.55
CA PRO A 17 -19.99 4.52 -15.54
C PRO A 17 -19.87 3.00 -15.28
N ASP A 18 -20.97 2.26 -15.13
CA ASP A 18 -20.99 0.80 -14.98
C ASP A 18 -21.20 0.03 -16.30
N MET A 19 -21.70 0.68 -17.36
CA MET A 19 -22.05 -0.01 -18.61
C MET A 19 -20.91 -0.01 -19.62
N SER A 20 -19.98 0.95 -19.56
CA SER A 20 -18.82 0.99 -20.46
C SER A 20 -17.93 -0.24 -20.28
N ASP A 21 -17.75 -0.71 -19.04
CA ASP A 21 -16.95 -1.89 -18.74
C ASP A 21 -17.64 -3.18 -19.23
N PHE A 22 -18.98 -3.21 -19.17
CA PHE A 22 -19.78 -4.33 -19.65
C PHE A 22 -19.75 -4.48 -21.18
N PHE A 23 -19.77 -3.36 -21.92
CA PHE A 23 -19.70 -3.36 -23.39
C PHE A 23 -18.31 -3.69 -23.94
N ILE A 24 -17.24 -3.37 -23.20
CA ILE A 24 -15.87 -3.77 -23.56
C ILE A 24 -15.77 -5.32 -23.48
N CYS A 25 -16.24 -5.96 -22.42
CA CYS A 25 -16.14 -7.40 -22.25
C CYS A 25 -16.93 -8.23 -23.28
N ALA A 26 -18.06 -7.73 -23.81
CA ALA A 26 -18.91 -8.47 -24.75
C ALA A 26 -18.30 -8.67 -26.16
N ASN A 27 -17.25 -7.91 -26.51
CA ASN A 27 -16.58 -7.97 -27.82
C ASN A 27 -15.08 -8.32 -27.74
N LEU A 28 -14.59 -8.67 -26.56
CA LEU A 28 -13.19 -8.99 -26.33
C LEU A 28 -12.89 -10.44 -26.72
N SER A 29 -11.78 -10.66 -27.43
CA SER A 29 -11.28 -12.00 -27.75
C SER A 29 -11.15 -12.85 -26.48
N PRO A 30 -11.38 -14.18 -26.54
CA PRO A 30 -11.12 -15.08 -25.41
C PRO A 30 -9.73 -14.90 -24.80
N ALA A 31 -8.72 -14.52 -25.60
CA ALA A 31 -7.38 -14.21 -25.11
C ALA A 31 -7.35 -12.98 -24.18
N CYS A 32 -8.16 -11.96 -24.46
CA CYS A 32 -8.27 -10.77 -23.62
C CYS A 32 -8.96 -11.11 -22.28
N LEU A 33 -10.01 -11.94 -22.29
CA LEU A 33 -10.67 -12.38 -21.05
C LEU A 33 -9.71 -13.17 -20.15
N VAL A 34 -8.88 -14.04 -20.74
CA VAL A 34 -7.82 -14.75 -20.00
C VAL A 34 -6.79 -13.77 -19.44
N SER A 35 -6.36 -12.76 -20.21
CA SER A 35 -5.41 -11.76 -19.69
C SER A 35 -5.99 -10.95 -18.53
N TYR A 36 -7.26 -10.55 -18.59
CA TYR A 36 -7.92 -9.85 -17.47
C TYR A 36 -7.99 -10.74 -16.23
N TRP A 37 -8.32 -12.02 -16.39
CA TRP A 37 -8.39 -12.97 -15.29
C TRP A 37 -7.03 -13.20 -14.62
N LEU A 38 -5.95 -13.33 -15.41
CA LEU A 38 -4.60 -13.46 -14.89
C LEU A 38 -4.16 -12.21 -14.13
N ILE A 39 -4.50 -11.02 -14.64
CA ILE A 39 -4.23 -9.74 -13.98
C ILE A 39 -4.99 -9.65 -12.64
N ASP A 40 -6.27 -10.02 -12.60
CA ASP A 40 -7.07 -10.02 -11.36
C ASP A 40 -6.49 -10.97 -10.31
N ILE A 41 -6.10 -12.20 -10.71
CA ILE A 41 -5.44 -13.14 -9.81
C ILE A 41 -4.14 -12.57 -9.27
N PHE A 42 -3.32 -11.96 -10.14
CA PHE A 42 -2.07 -11.35 -9.71
C PHE A 42 -2.31 -10.25 -8.67
N PHE A 43 -3.29 -9.37 -8.90
CA PHE A 43 -3.64 -8.33 -7.92
C PHE A 43 -4.15 -8.91 -6.60
N ARG A 44 -4.96 -9.97 -6.62
CA ARG A 44 -5.40 -10.68 -5.39
C ARG A 44 -4.23 -11.28 -4.63
N MET A 45 -3.28 -11.92 -5.33
CA MET A 45 -2.08 -12.49 -4.70
C MET A 45 -1.22 -11.41 -4.04
N ILE A 46 -1.07 -10.25 -4.68
CA ILE A 46 -0.36 -9.11 -4.11
C ILE A 46 -1.09 -8.59 -2.86
N ASP A 47 -2.41 -8.43 -2.90
CA ASP A 47 -3.17 -7.96 -1.73
C ASP A 47 -3.10 -8.95 -0.56
N ASP A 48 -3.27 -10.24 -0.83
CA ASP A 48 -3.12 -11.31 0.17
C ASP A 48 -1.73 -11.28 0.80
N PHE A 49 -0.68 -11.14 -0.02
CA PHE A 49 0.70 -11.04 0.46
C PHE A 49 0.89 -9.82 1.39
N GLN A 50 0.37 -8.65 0.98
CA GLN A 50 0.41 -7.43 1.77
C GLN A 50 -0.34 -7.58 3.10
N ASN A 51 -1.42 -8.34 3.14
CA ASN A 51 -2.23 -8.62 4.33
C ASN A 51 -1.62 -9.68 5.27
N ILE A 52 -0.80 -10.61 4.75
CA ILE A 52 -0.13 -11.67 5.53
C ILE A 52 1.08 -11.12 6.30
N ARG A 53 1.89 -10.29 5.65
CA ARG A 53 3.13 -9.72 6.24
C ARG A 53 2.97 -9.06 7.62
N PRO A 54 2.01 -8.15 7.85
CA PRO A 54 1.86 -7.53 9.16
C PRO A 54 1.34 -8.50 10.23
N LYS A 55 0.69 -9.60 9.84
CA LYS A 55 0.20 -10.65 10.76
C LYS A 55 1.29 -11.64 11.16
N SER A 56 2.29 -11.85 10.30
CA SER A 56 3.40 -12.77 10.60
C SER A 56 4.42 -12.16 11.58
N MET A 57 4.61 -10.83 11.56
CA MET A 57 5.50 -10.16 12.50
C MET A 57 4.95 -10.14 13.93
N LYS A 58 5.74 -10.66 14.88
CA LYS A 58 5.46 -10.55 16.32
C LYS A 58 5.65 -9.12 16.80
N VAL A 59 5.13 -8.80 17.98
CA VAL A 59 5.23 -7.48 18.60
C VAL A 59 6.70 -7.03 18.72
N ASP A 60 7.58 -7.90 19.21
CA ASP A 60 9.02 -7.59 19.36
C ASP A 60 9.69 -7.30 18.01
N ASP A 61 9.29 -7.99 16.94
CA ASP A 61 9.83 -7.77 15.60
C ASP A 61 9.37 -6.43 15.02
N LYS A 62 8.12 -6.03 15.32
CA LYS A 62 7.57 -4.72 14.96
C LYS A 62 8.26 -3.60 15.75
N MET A 63 8.52 -3.82 17.05
CA MET A 63 9.27 -2.86 17.87
C MET A 63 10.67 -2.64 17.33
N GLN A 64 11.39 -3.73 17.03
CA GLN A 64 12.75 -3.61 16.52
C GLN A 64 12.75 -2.93 15.15
N TYR A 65 11.79 -3.23 14.27
CA TYR A 65 11.63 -2.54 12.99
C TYR A 65 11.44 -1.02 13.17
N LEU A 66 10.54 -0.61 14.07
CA LEU A 66 10.31 0.81 14.37
C LEU A 66 11.55 1.46 15.00
N SER A 67 12.25 0.75 15.89
CA SER A 67 13.50 1.22 16.47
C SER A 67 14.58 1.44 15.40
N ASP A 68 14.66 0.55 14.41
CA ASP A 68 15.60 0.70 13.29
C ASP A 68 15.27 1.96 12.46
N ILE A 69 13.98 2.27 12.27
CA ILE A 69 13.53 3.51 11.60
C ILE A 69 13.94 4.76 12.39
N ILE A 70 13.77 4.76 13.71
CA ILE A 70 14.10 5.89 14.59
C ILE A 70 15.62 6.15 14.59
N ASN A 71 16.42 5.10 14.64
CA ASN A 71 17.87 5.19 14.79
C ASN A 71 18.61 5.51 13.48
N GLU A 72 18.04 5.18 12.33
CA GLU A 72 18.67 5.41 11.03
C GLU A 72 18.54 6.90 10.63
N GLN A 73 19.64 7.63 10.73
CA GLN A 73 19.75 9.06 10.38
C GLN A 73 20.27 9.21 8.94
N GLY A 74 19.43 9.65 8.00
CA GLY A 74 19.82 9.84 6.60
C GLY A 74 18.62 10.09 5.68
N ALA A 75 18.82 10.85 4.60
CA ALA A 75 17.75 11.28 3.71
C ALA A 75 17.22 10.14 2.82
N SER A 76 15.95 9.80 3.11
CA SER A 76 14.91 9.21 2.27
C SER A 76 15.19 7.86 1.57
N PRO A 77 15.88 7.66 0.41
CA PRO A 77 15.88 6.34 -0.24
C PRO A 77 16.78 5.28 0.42
N GLU A 78 18.06 5.62 0.69
CA GLU A 78 19.06 4.66 1.19
C GLU A 78 18.79 4.18 2.63
N LYS A 79 18.08 5.01 3.40
CA LYS A 79 17.57 4.69 4.75
C LYS A 79 16.69 3.44 4.69
N TRP A 80 15.71 3.44 3.80
CA TRP A 80 14.73 2.35 3.72
C TRP A 80 15.33 1.05 3.21
N ASP A 81 16.27 1.13 2.26
CA ASP A 81 17.01 -0.06 1.80
C ASP A 81 17.82 -0.70 2.94
N THR A 82 18.43 0.13 3.78
CA THR A 82 19.19 -0.34 4.94
C THR A 82 18.29 -1.02 5.98
N ILE A 83 17.14 -0.41 6.28
CA ILE A 83 16.14 -0.97 7.19
C ILE A 83 15.55 -2.27 6.62
N ALA A 84 15.29 -2.32 5.31
CA ALA A 84 14.80 -3.49 4.61
C ALA A 84 15.76 -4.67 4.78
N ARG A 85 17.06 -4.47 4.47
CA ARG A 85 18.10 -5.49 4.65
C ARG A 85 18.20 -5.97 6.10
N LYS A 86 18.29 -5.05 7.07
CA LYS A 86 18.37 -5.39 8.50
C LYS A 86 17.17 -6.24 8.95
N THR A 87 15.97 -5.87 8.51
CA THR A 87 14.74 -6.57 8.90
C THR A 87 14.62 -7.92 8.22
N ASN A 88 14.94 -8.01 6.93
CA ASN A 88 14.97 -9.26 6.16
C ASN A 88 15.88 -10.30 6.82
N THR A 89 17.14 -9.92 7.11
CA THR A 89 18.09 -10.79 7.80
C THR A 89 17.53 -11.28 9.14
N ARG A 90 17.01 -10.37 9.98
CA ARG A 90 16.45 -10.73 11.29
C ARG A 90 15.25 -11.68 11.19
N LEU A 91 14.30 -11.43 10.29
CA LEU A 91 13.09 -12.24 10.17
C LEU A 91 13.38 -13.62 9.57
N PHE A 92 14.36 -13.70 8.67
CA PHE A 92 14.84 -14.96 8.11
C PHE A 92 15.55 -15.81 9.18
N GLU A 93 16.49 -15.23 9.92
CA GLU A 93 17.21 -15.91 11.01
C GLU A 93 16.26 -16.44 12.09
N LYS A 94 15.25 -15.65 12.46
CA LYS A 94 14.22 -16.05 13.42
C LYS A 94 13.20 -17.05 12.85
N ARG A 95 13.27 -17.39 11.56
CA ARG A 95 12.30 -18.21 10.82
C ARG A 95 10.86 -17.69 10.92
N VAL A 96 10.71 -16.37 11.10
CA VAL A 96 9.40 -15.69 11.06
C VAL A 96 8.90 -15.61 9.62
N TRP A 97 9.83 -15.44 8.69
CA TRP A 97 9.58 -15.50 7.26
C TRP A 97 10.36 -16.65 6.63
N LYS A 98 9.78 -17.30 5.62
CA LYS A 98 10.40 -18.48 4.98
C LYS A 98 11.49 -18.10 3.98
N ASN A 99 11.39 -16.91 3.41
CA ASN A 99 12.29 -16.43 2.36
C ASN A 99 13.23 -15.38 2.95
N GLU A 100 14.37 -15.15 2.29
CA GLU A 100 15.31 -14.09 2.67
C GLU A 100 14.75 -12.69 2.39
N GLU A 101 13.71 -12.59 1.56
CA GLU A 101 13.09 -11.32 1.17
C GLU A 101 11.68 -11.20 1.80
N PHE A 102 11.60 -10.51 2.94
CA PHE A 102 10.33 -10.06 3.51
C PHE A 102 9.88 -8.73 2.86
N PHE A 103 10.85 -7.83 2.67
CA PHE A 103 10.76 -6.64 1.82
C PHE A 103 11.56 -6.86 0.54
N PHE A 104 10.99 -6.44 -0.60
CA PHE A 104 11.69 -6.49 -1.88
C PHE A 104 12.79 -5.44 -1.99
N ASP A 105 12.50 -4.21 -1.55
CA ASP A 105 13.41 -3.08 -1.58
C ASP A 105 13.03 -2.05 -0.49
N GLY A 106 13.75 -0.92 -0.44
CA GLY A 106 13.43 0.19 0.44
C GLY A 106 12.05 0.80 0.16
N THR A 107 11.60 0.82 -1.10
CA THR A 107 10.27 1.35 -1.46
C THR A 107 9.15 0.53 -0.83
N ASP A 108 9.23 -0.80 -0.92
CA ASP A 108 8.30 -1.73 -0.31
C ASP A 108 8.36 -1.67 1.23
N CYS A 109 9.56 -1.49 1.79
CA CYS A 109 9.77 -1.27 3.22
C CYS A 109 9.08 0.02 3.71
N GLN A 110 9.23 1.14 2.99
CA GLN A 110 8.55 2.40 3.30
C GLN A 110 7.04 2.26 3.18
N ALA A 111 6.55 1.69 2.08
CA ALA A 111 5.12 1.50 1.84
C ALA A 111 4.48 0.62 2.93
N PHE A 112 5.23 -0.37 3.45
CA PHE A 112 4.79 -1.17 4.58
C PHE A 112 4.65 -0.34 5.86
N PHE A 113 5.62 0.53 6.18
CA PHE A 113 5.51 1.46 7.30
C PHE A 113 4.27 2.34 7.19
N GLU A 114 4.06 2.93 6.01
CA GLU A 114 2.96 3.85 5.77
C GLU A 114 1.58 3.16 5.92
N ARG A 115 1.43 1.99 5.30
CA ARG A 115 0.15 1.24 5.34
C ARG A 115 -0.20 0.75 6.74
N ASN A 116 0.78 0.23 7.48
CA ASN A 116 0.53 -0.53 8.72
C ASN A 116 0.69 0.30 9.99
N PHE A 117 1.47 1.39 9.95
CA PHE A 117 1.80 2.18 11.13
C PHE A 117 1.50 3.67 10.96
N SER A 118 1.62 4.24 9.75
CA SER A 118 1.35 5.68 9.58
C SER A 118 -0.15 6.00 9.44
N SER A 119 -0.94 5.08 8.86
CA SER A 119 -2.40 5.20 8.70
C SER A 119 -3.19 5.44 10.00
N LEU A 120 -2.54 5.22 11.14
CA LEU A 120 -3.09 5.36 12.49
C LEU A 120 -3.27 6.82 12.95
N LEU A 121 -2.60 7.78 12.29
CA LEU A 121 -2.76 9.21 12.58
C LEU A 121 -3.45 10.00 11.45
N PHE A 122 -3.41 9.50 10.21
CA PHE A 122 -3.99 10.22 9.05
C PHE A 122 -5.50 10.01 8.85
N SER A 123 -6.09 9.00 9.51
CA SER A 123 -7.53 8.76 9.45
C SER A 123 -8.26 9.39 10.64
N LYS A 124 -8.76 10.62 10.49
CA LYS A 124 -9.78 11.21 11.41
C LYS A 124 -11.13 10.46 11.38
N LYS A 125 -11.29 9.39 10.59
CA LYS A 125 -12.54 8.64 10.47
C LYS A 125 -12.27 7.14 10.40
N SER A 126 -12.55 6.46 11.51
CA SER A 126 -12.87 5.02 11.60
C SER A 126 -11.74 3.98 11.66
N ALA A 127 -10.50 4.35 11.96
CA ALA A 127 -9.56 3.33 12.46
C ALA A 127 -9.93 3.01 13.90
N SER A 128 -10.73 1.96 14.13
CA SER A 128 -10.87 1.44 15.48
C SER A 128 -9.45 1.08 15.97
N PRO A 129 -9.00 1.51 17.16
CA PRO A 129 -7.69 1.21 17.74
C PRO A 129 -7.59 -0.25 18.19
N ARG A 130 -8.20 -1.16 17.44
CA ARG A 130 -8.40 -2.55 17.80
C ARG A 130 -7.08 -3.28 17.53
N SER A 131 -6.24 -3.27 18.57
CA SER A 131 -5.00 -4.04 18.77
C SER A 131 -3.64 -3.39 18.49
N LEU A 132 -3.52 -2.07 18.48
CA LEU A 132 -2.19 -1.50 18.71
C LEU A 132 -1.86 -1.63 20.18
N ASN A 133 -0.90 -2.50 20.47
CA ASN A 133 -0.30 -2.58 21.79
C ASN A 133 0.16 -1.16 22.18
N VAL A 134 -0.24 -0.68 23.35
CA VAL A 134 0.18 0.61 23.94
C VAL A 134 1.70 0.77 23.86
N GLU A 135 2.42 -0.35 23.96
CA GLU A 135 3.87 -0.43 23.88
C GLU A 135 4.43 -0.04 22.51
N LEU A 136 3.72 -0.37 21.42
CA LEU A 136 4.13 0.01 20.05
C LEU A 136 3.84 1.49 19.76
N TRP A 137 2.86 2.08 20.45
CA TRP A 137 2.38 3.45 20.16
C TRP A 137 3.51 4.48 20.21
N LYS A 138 4.35 4.42 21.26
CA LYS A 138 5.48 5.33 21.44
C LYS A 138 6.48 5.22 20.29
N TYR A 139 6.84 3.99 19.90
CA TYR A 139 7.76 3.74 18.79
C TYR A 139 7.18 4.21 17.45
N ILE A 140 5.88 4.07 17.23
CA ILE A 140 5.21 4.55 16.01
C ILE A 140 5.31 6.07 15.93
N GLN A 141 4.99 6.79 17.02
CA GLN A 141 5.08 8.25 17.07
C GLN A 141 6.51 8.75 16.82
N GLU A 142 7.49 8.15 17.47
CA GLU A 142 8.91 8.52 17.29
C GLU A 142 9.39 8.21 15.86
N ALA A 143 9.01 7.06 15.29
CA ALA A 143 9.34 6.70 13.92
C ALA A 143 8.74 7.70 12.92
N GLN A 144 7.49 8.13 13.12
CA GLN A 144 6.83 9.14 12.27
C GLN A 144 7.55 10.49 12.32
N LEU A 145 7.90 10.97 13.51
CA LEU A 145 8.68 12.20 13.71
C LEU A 145 10.04 12.11 13.01
N SER A 146 10.73 10.96 13.13
CA SER A 146 12.03 10.74 12.49
C SER A 146 11.98 10.80 10.96
N CYS A 147 10.81 10.54 10.37
CA CYS A 147 10.60 10.55 8.92
C CYS A 147 10.06 11.90 8.41
N ASN A 148 10.03 12.95 9.25
CA ASN A 148 9.47 14.28 8.94
C ASN A 148 7.99 14.26 8.55
N TYR A 149 7.21 13.25 8.96
CA TYR A 149 5.76 13.36 8.87
C TYR A 149 5.31 14.32 9.99
N GLU A 150 4.92 15.54 9.65
CA GLU A 150 4.39 16.49 10.64
C GLU A 150 3.19 15.85 11.37
N PRO A 151 3.21 15.79 12.72
CA PRO A 151 2.01 15.50 13.48
C PRO A 151 1.01 16.64 13.22
N LEU A 152 -0.20 16.32 12.75
CA LEU A 152 -1.22 17.35 12.58
C LEU A 152 -1.54 18.01 13.93
N PRO A 153 -1.75 19.35 13.95
CA PRO A 153 -2.20 20.07 15.14
C PRO A 153 -3.58 19.63 15.64
#